data_AF-A0A6N7PTN2-F1
#
_entry.id   AF-A0A6N7PTN2-F1
#
_cell.length_a   1.000
_cell.length_b   1.000
_cell.length_c   1.000
_cell.angle_alpha   90.00
_cell.angle_beta   90.00
_cell.angle_gamma   90.00
#
_symmetry.space_group_name_H-M   'P 1'
#
loop_
_entity.id
_entity.type
_entity.pdbx_description
1 polymer ?
#
loop_
_entity_poly.entity_id
_entity_poly.type
_entity_poly.pdbx_seq_one_letter_code
_entity_poly.pdbx_strand_id
1 'polypeptide(L)'
;MAETKKASEGGIVGLLGILIGGGCVLVALVGVLNTALDLKLALSVYGTSTPLPSSYEECAGVAAAGVLLIGLTAFGGLVRRKFTEAKGKPLLRVGILLGALALLVVVGRGLQIVALKSTYGSMLAYYATDGDLEDVKAELAKGPDRSALDRAVGRAAQYDNAPALALLLEAGADMRDSTRPEAHRRCPLLGRSYEFVKTALDRGIKPDACPRGEAAVWEAVRHGKNDEEVAKTVSLLIGAGWSASAVSASDRRSAKDIAAQKKWQKTLAALDGGAK
;
A
#
# COMPACT_ATOMS: atom_id res chain seq x y z
N MET A 1 30.61 -48.37 -26.15
CA MET A 1 30.09 -47.43 -25.14
C MET A 1 29.38 -46.32 -25.88
N ALA A 2 28.05 -46.30 -25.83
CA ALA A 2 27.26 -45.17 -26.31
C ALA A 2 26.29 -44.83 -25.18
N GLU A 3 26.65 -43.82 -24.38
CA GLU A 3 25.73 -43.19 -23.45
C GLU A 3 24.56 -42.64 -24.26
N THR A 4 23.41 -43.30 -24.16
CA THR A 4 22.16 -42.79 -24.67
C THR A 4 21.79 -41.61 -23.79
N LYS A 5 22.13 -40.39 -24.25
CA LYS A 5 21.70 -39.13 -23.67
C LYS A 5 20.18 -39.18 -23.51
N LYS A 6 19.73 -39.32 -22.27
CA LYS A 6 18.31 -39.32 -21.89
C LYS A 6 17.70 -38.01 -22.42
N ALA A 7 16.95 -38.10 -23.51
CA ALA A 7 16.28 -36.95 -24.10
C ALA A 7 15.45 -36.27 -23.01
N SER A 8 15.67 -34.97 -22.79
CA SER A 8 14.93 -34.23 -21.78
C SER A 8 13.44 -34.26 -22.13
N GLU A 9 12.63 -34.95 -21.32
CA GLU A 9 11.17 -34.99 -21.42
C GLU A 9 10.51 -33.65 -20.99
N GLY A 10 11.10 -32.53 -21.40
CA GLY A 10 10.47 -31.22 -21.31
C GLY A 10 9.66 -30.97 -22.58
N GLY A 11 8.33 -30.93 -22.48
CA GLY A 11 7.51 -30.47 -23.61
C GLY A 11 7.92 -29.07 -24.04
N ILE A 12 7.79 -28.75 -25.33
CA ILE A 12 8.22 -27.46 -25.95
C ILE A 12 7.75 -26.25 -25.13
N VAL A 13 6.53 -26.29 -24.60
CA VAL A 13 5.97 -25.24 -23.75
C VAL A 13 6.76 -25.04 -22.45
N GLY A 14 7.22 -26.12 -21.81
CA GLY A 14 8.05 -26.04 -20.61
C GLY A 14 9.46 -25.54 -20.90
N LEU A 15 10.04 -25.91 -22.04
CA LEU A 15 11.33 -25.35 -22.47
C LEU A 15 11.21 -23.84 -22.71
N LEU A 16 10.16 -23.40 -23.41
CA LEU A 16 9.88 -21.99 -23.65
C LEU A 16 9.66 -21.22 -22.35
N GLY A 17 8.90 -21.78 -21.41
CA GLY A 17 8.67 -21.15 -20.09
C GLY A 17 9.97 -20.92 -19.31
N ILE A 18 10.89 -21.90 -19.32
CA ILE A 18 12.20 -21.76 -18.67
C ILE A 18 13.07 -20.73 -19.40
N LEU A 19 13.09 -20.74 -20.73
CA LEU A 19 13.88 -19.79 -21.52
C LEU A 19 13.40 -18.35 -21.34
N ILE A 20 12.07 -18.13 -21.35
CA ILE A 20 11.48 -16.81 -21.10
C ILE A 20 11.81 -16.38 -19.67
N GLY A 21 11.59 -17.25 -18.68
CA GLY A 21 11.90 -16.93 -17.29
C GLY A 21 13.39 -16.65 -17.05
N GLY A 22 14.27 -17.42 -17.68
CA GLY A 22 15.71 -17.20 -17.65
C GLY A 22 16.11 -15.88 -18.33
N GLY A 23 15.46 -15.54 -19.45
CA GLY A 23 15.59 -14.27 -20.13
C GLY A 23 15.22 -13.09 -19.22
N CYS A 24 14.11 -13.18 -18.49
CA CYS A 24 13.73 -12.16 -17.50
C CYS A 24 14.79 -12.00 -16.40
N VAL A 25 15.30 -13.09 -15.85
CA VAL A 25 16.36 -13.03 -14.82
C VAL A 25 17.64 -12.39 -15.37
N LEU A 26 18.04 -12.73 -16.60
CA LEU A 26 19.18 -12.12 -17.28
C LEU A 26 18.98 -10.62 -17.50
N VAL A 27 17.81 -10.22 -18.01
CA VAL A 27 17.45 -8.80 -18.20
C VAL A 27 17.50 -8.05 -16.87
N ALA A 28 17.01 -8.64 -15.78
CA ALA A 28 17.09 -8.04 -14.46
C ALA A 28 18.54 -7.88 -13.97
N LEU A 29 19.40 -8.89 -14.16
CA LEU A 29 20.82 -8.82 -13.80
C LEU A 29 21.54 -7.71 -14.59
N VAL A 30 21.28 -7.61 -15.90
CA VAL A 30 21.81 -6.52 -16.73
C VAL A 30 21.23 -5.17 -16.29
N GLY A 31 19.95 -5.12 -15.88
CA GLY A 31 19.31 -3.94 -15.31
C GLY A 31 19.95 -3.47 -13.99
N VAL A 32 20.38 -4.40 -13.13
CA VAL A 32 21.12 -4.06 -11.90
C VAL A 32 22.46 -3.41 -12.26
N LEU A 33 23.19 -3.96 -13.23
CA LEU A 33 24.43 -3.34 -13.73
C LEU A 33 24.17 -1.97 -14.37
N ASN A 34 23.10 -1.86 -15.15
CA ASN A 34 22.67 -0.60 -15.77
C ASN A 34 22.37 0.48 -14.73
N THR A 35 21.68 0.11 -13.64
CA THR A 35 21.32 1.00 -12.52
C THR A 35 22.54 1.37 -11.68
N ALA A 36 23.41 0.39 -11.37
CA ALA A 36 24.61 0.62 -10.56
C ALA A 36 25.66 1.49 -11.26
N LEU A 37 25.72 1.45 -12.59
CA LEU A 37 26.72 2.14 -13.41
C LEU A 37 26.14 3.30 -14.24
N ASP A 38 24.84 3.61 -14.11
CA ASP A 38 24.10 4.64 -14.84
C ASP A 38 24.30 4.58 -16.39
N LEU A 39 24.27 3.38 -16.96
CA LEU A 39 24.68 3.12 -18.35
C LEU A 39 23.60 3.43 -19.40
N LYS A 40 22.35 3.72 -18.98
CA LYS A 40 21.18 4.02 -19.83
C LYS A 40 21.03 3.05 -21.02
N LEU A 41 21.23 1.76 -20.75
CA LEU A 41 21.18 0.70 -21.75
C LEU A 41 19.74 0.44 -22.24
N ALA A 42 19.63 0.01 -23.49
CA ALA A 42 18.37 -0.40 -24.10
C ALA A 42 18.57 -1.68 -24.92
N LEU A 43 17.55 -2.54 -24.94
CA LEU A 43 17.47 -3.70 -25.82
C LEU A 43 16.89 -3.24 -27.16
N SER A 44 17.69 -3.39 -28.22
CA SER A 44 17.25 -3.13 -29.59
C SER A 44 17.00 -4.45 -30.30
N VAL A 45 15.77 -4.66 -30.75
CA VAL A 45 15.41 -5.80 -31.62
C VAL A 45 14.60 -5.25 -32.79
N TYR A 46 15.09 -5.48 -34.02
CA TYR A 46 14.50 -5.12 -35.32
C TYR A 46 13.37 -4.09 -35.26
N GLY A 47 13.73 -2.80 -35.24
CA GLY A 47 12.78 -1.68 -35.31
C GLY A 47 12.17 -1.22 -33.99
N THR A 48 12.48 -1.88 -32.86
CA THR A 48 12.04 -1.47 -31.52
C THR A 48 13.22 -1.35 -30.56
N SER A 49 13.24 -0.25 -29.78
CA SER A 49 14.19 -0.04 -28.68
C SER A 49 13.40 0.01 -27.39
N THR A 50 13.65 -0.95 -26.50
CA THR A 50 13.02 -1.00 -25.18
C THR A 50 14.08 -0.68 -24.13
N PRO A 51 13.90 0.38 -23.32
CA PRO A 51 14.85 0.71 -22.26
C PRO A 51 14.92 -0.44 -21.25
N LEU A 52 16.13 -0.72 -20.76
CA LEU A 52 16.32 -1.69 -19.69
C LEU A 52 15.86 -1.09 -18.35
N PRO A 53 15.50 -1.95 -17.37
CA PRO A 53 15.20 -1.52 -16.01
C PRO A 53 16.28 -0.56 -15.49
N SER A 54 15.82 0.54 -14.88
CA SER A 54 16.67 1.65 -14.43
C SER A 54 16.56 1.92 -12.92
N SER A 55 15.72 1.15 -12.24
CA SER A 55 15.62 1.14 -10.78
C SER A 55 15.75 -0.28 -10.23
N TYR A 56 16.21 -0.39 -8.98
CA TYR A 56 16.31 -1.67 -8.28
C TYR A 56 14.94 -2.36 -8.13
N GLU A 57 13.86 -1.59 -8.02
CA GLU A 57 12.50 -2.09 -7.92
C GLU A 57 12.03 -2.74 -9.24
N GLU A 58 12.30 -2.09 -10.38
CA GLU A 58 12.03 -2.67 -11.71
C GLU A 58 12.84 -3.94 -11.93
N CYS A 59 14.13 -3.93 -11.56
CA CYS A 59 14.99 -5.12 -11.65
C CYS A 59 14.44 -6.27 -10.81
N ALA A 60 14.05 -6.00 -9.56
CA ALA A 60 13.48 -6.99 -8.65
C ALA A 60 12.16 -7.55 -9.19
N GLY A 61 11.29 -6.69 -9.75
CA GLY A 61 10.02 -7.10 -10.36
C GLY A 61 10.22 -8.05 -11.54
N VAL A 62 11.12 -7.71 -12.47
CA VAL A 62 11.43 -8.55 -13.64
C VAL A 62 12.09 -9.88 -13.21
N ALA A 63 13.02 -9.84 -12.25
CA ALA A 63 13.63 -11.06 -11.71
C ALA A 63 12.60 -11.97 -11.05
N ALA A 64 11.69 -11.42 -10.24
CA ALA A 64 10.64 -12.16 -9.57
C ALA A 64 9.69 -12.85 -10.57
N ALA A 65 9.30 -12.16 -11.64
CA ALA A 65 8.50 -12.75 -12.72
C ALA A 65 9.24 -13.92 -13.40
N GLY A 66 10.53 -13.75 -13.67
CA GLY A 66 11.36 -14.80 -14.27
C GLY A 66 11.49 -16.04 -13.40
N VAL A 67 11.79 -15.87 -12.10
CA VAL A 67 11.87 -16.96 -11.12
C VAL A 67 10.52 -17.67 -10.99
N LEU A 68 9.42 -16.92 -10.97
CA LEU A 68 8.07 -17.48 -10.86
C LEU A 68 7.71 -18.34 -12.08
N LEU A 69 8.03 -17.89 -13.30
CA LEU A 69 7.84 -18.67 -14.53
C LEU A 69 8.64 -19.97 -14.52
N ILE A 70 9.92 -19.91 -14.13
CA ILE A 70 10.77 -21.11 -13.99
C ILE A 70 10.18 -22.06 -12.95
N GLY A 71 9.81 -21.54 -11.78
CA GLY A 71 9.25 -22.30 -10.66
C GLY A 71 7.95 -23.01 -11.02
N LEU A 72 6.99 -22.30 -11.63
CA LEU A 72 5.73 -22.89 -12.10
C LEU A 72 5.95 -23.95 -13.18
N THR A 73 6.91 -23.73 -14.07
CA THR A 73 7.23 -24.68 -15.14
C THR A 73 7.86 -25.96 -14.57
N ALA A 74 8.81 -25.84 -13.64
CA ALA A 74 9.41 -26.98 -12.95
C ALA A 74 8.37 -27.74 -12.11
N PHE A 75 7.48 -27.02 -11.43
CA PHE A 75 6.38 -27.60 -10.66
C PHE A 75 5.41 -28.38 -11.55
N GLY A 76 4.96 -27.80 -12.67
CA GLY A 76 4.10 -28.48 -13.63
C GLY A 76 4.74 -29.75 -14.19
N GLY A 77 6.05 -29.72 -14.47
CA GLY A 77 6.82 -30.89 -14.85
C GLY A 77 6.82 -31.99 -13.78
N LEU A 78 7.00 -31.62 -12.51
CA LEU A 78 6.97 -32.55 -11.38
C LEU A 78 5.58 -33.20 -11.21
N VAL A 79 4.51 -32.40 -11.27
CA VAL A 79 3.12 -32.88 -11.18
C VAL A 79 2.82 -33.86 -12.32
N ARG A 80 3.20 -33.51 -13.56
CA ARG A 80 3.05 -34.39 -14.73
C ARG A 80 3.79 -35.71 -14.55
N ARG A 81 5.03 -35.67 -14.07
CA ARG A 81 5.83 -36.87 -13.80
C ARG A 81 5.13 -37.76 -12.78
N LYS A 82 4.69 -37.21 -11.65
CA LYS A 82 3.97 -37.95 -10.60
C LYS A 82 2.64 -38.51 -11.08
N PHE A 83 1.88 -37.76 -11.86
CA PHE A 83 0.61 -38.22 -12.44
C PHE A 83 0.81 -39.40 -13.41
N THR A 84 1.91 -39.37 -14.16
CA THR A 84 2.28 -40.43 -15.12
C THR A 84 2.78 -41.67 -14.38
N GLU A 85 3.61 -41.52 -13.34
CA GLU A 85 4.04 -42.59 -12.43
C GLU A 85 2.84 -43.30 -11.76
N ALA A 86 1.74 -42.57 -11.50
CA ALA A 86 0.51 -43.11 -10.92
C ALA A 86 -0.42 -43.84 -11.92
N LYS A 87 0.09 -44.27 -13.09
CA LYS A 87 -0.72 -44.99 -14.09
C LYS A 87 -1.32 -46.27 -13.50
N GLY A 88 -2.61 -46.50 -13.76
CA GLY A 88 -3.37 -47.62 -13.20
C GLY A 88 -3.88 -47.43 -11.78
N LYS A 89 -3.57 -46.30 -11.11
CA LYS A 89 -4.03 -45.97 -9.75
C LYS A 89 -4.89 -44.70 -9.77
N PRO A 90 -6.20 -44.79 -10.08
CA PRO A 90 -7.06 -43.62 -10.31
C PRO A 90 -7.19 -42.71 -9.08
N LEU A 91 -7.32 -43.28 -7.87
CA LEU A 91 -7.38 -42.50 -6.62
C LEU A 91 -6.10 -41.68 -6.38
N LEU A 92 -4.93 -42.28 -6.66
CA LEU A 92 -3.65 -41.59 -6.51
C LEU A 92 -3.52 -40.42 -7.49
N ARG A 93 -4.02 -40.56 -8.72
CA ARG A 93 -4.04 -39.48 -9.72
C ARG A 93 -4.90 -38.31 -9.30
N VAL A 94 -6.10 -38.58 -8.77
CA VAL A 94 -6.97 -37.54 -8.21
C VAL A 94 -6.27 -36.84 -7.05
N GLY A 95 -5.65 -37.59 -6.13
CA GLY A 95 -4.89 -37.04 -5.01
C GLY A 95 -3.75 -36.12 -5.45
N ILE A 96 -3.00 -36.49 -6.51
CA ILE A 96 -1.92 -35.65 -7.06
C ILE A 96 -2.46 -34.32 -7.60
N LEU A 97 -3.56 -34.35 -8.34
CA LEU A 97 -4.15 -33.13 -8.90
C LEU A 97 -4.72 -32.22 -7.80
N LEU A 98 -5.45 -32.78 -6.84
CA LEU A 98 -5.99 -32.04 -5.72
C LEU A 98 -4.87 -31.45 -4.84
N GLY A 99 -3.82 -32.24 -4.57
CA GLY A 99 -2.66 -31.76 -3.82
C GLY A 99 -1.91 -30.64 -4.54
N ALA A 100 -1.75 -30.75 -5.87
CA ALA A 100 -1.15 -29.69 -6.67
C ALA A 100 -2.00 -28.41 -6.67
N LEU A 101 -3.31 -28.54 -6.81
CA LEU A 101 -4.24 -27.41 -6.74
C LEU A 101 -4.19 -26.74 -5.36
N ALA A 102 -4.25 -27.51 -4.28
CA ALA A 102 -4.16 -27.00 -2.91
C ALA A 102 -2.84 -26.25 -2.69
N LEU A 103 -1.71 -26.79 -3.17
CA LEU A 103 -0.42 -26.12 -3.07
C LEU A 103 -0.39 -24.80 -3.85
N LEU A 104 -0.93 -24.77 -5.07
CA LEU A 104 -1.02 -23.54 -5.86
C LEU A 104 -1.88 -22.47 -5.17
N VAL A 105 -3.00 -22.87 -4.55
CA VAL A 105 -3.86 -21.95 -3.79
C VAL A 105 -3.10 -21.38 -2.58
N VAL A 106 -2.42 -22.22 -1.80
CA VAL A 106 -1.66 -21.78 -0.62
C VAL A 106 -0.50 -20.86 -1.00
N VAL A 107 0.30 -21.25 -1.98
CA VAL A 107 1.45 -20.45 -2.44
C VAL A 107 0.98 -19.15 -3.08
N GLY A 108 -0.05 -19.21 -3.93
CA GLY A 108 -0.64 -18.02 -4.56
C GLY A 108 -1.15 -17.02 -3.52
N ARG A 109 -1.88 -17.51 -2.50
CA ARG A 109 -2.35 -16.65 -1.40
C ARG A 109 -1.19 -16.09 -0.58
N GLY A 110 -0.14 -16.88 -0.33
CA GLY A 110 1.07 -16.43 0.34
C GLY A 110 1.77 -15.29 -0.42
N LEU A 111 1.97 -15.45 -1.72
CA LEU A 111 2.56 -14.42 -2.60
C LEU A 111 1.71 -13.15 -2.63
N GLN A 112 0.39 -13.29 -2.70
CA GLN A 112 -0.53 -12.15 -2.65
C GLN A 112 -0.38 -11.36 -1.34
N ILE A 113 -0.32 -12.04 -0.19
CA ILE A 113 -0.14 -11.40 1.12
C ILE A 113 1.21 -10.68 1.18
N VAL A 114 2.29 -11.29 0.67
CA VAL A 114 3.62 -10.65 0.61
C VAL A 114 3.58 -9.40 -0.25
N ALA A 115 2.97 -9.46 -1.44
CA ALA A 115 2.83 -8.32 -2.33
C ALA A 115 2.04 -7.18 -1.67
N LEU A 116 0.90 -7.49 -1.07
CA LEU A 116 0.08 -6.50 -0.35
C LEU A 116 0.83 -5.90 0.85
N LYS A 117 1.53 -6.71 1.64
CA LYS A 117 2.35 -6.21 2.75
C LYS A 117 3.50 -5.35 2.27
N SER A 118 4.11 -5.65 1.13
CA SER A 118 5.16 -4.80 0.54
C SER A 118 4.61 -3.43 0.17
N THR A 119 3.44 -3.38 -0.49
CA THR A 119 2.82 -2.13 -0.98
C THR A 119 2.19 -1.29 0.14
N TYR A 120 1.49 -1.93 1.08
CA TYR A 120 0.71 -1.23 2.12
C TYR A 120 1.41 -1.22 3.48
N GLY A 121 2.47 -2.01 3.66
CA GLY A 121 3.23 -2.19 4.90
C GLY A 121 2.54 -3.09 5.94
N SER A 122 1.25 -3.39 5.80
CA SER A 122 0.54 -4.43 6.57
C SER A 122 -0.80 -4.78 5.91
N MET A 123 -1.35 -5.95 6.25
CA MET A 123 -2.71 -6.32 5.82
C MET A 123 -3.76 -5.39 6.46
N LEU A 124 -3.59 -5.04 7.73
CA LEU A 124 -4.46 -4.07 8.40
C LEU A 124 -4.51 -2.74 7.65
N ALA A 125 -3.37 -2.23 7.18
CA ALA A 125 -3.32 -0.98 6.42
C ALA A 125 -3.94 -1.10 5.02
N TYR A 126 -3.86 -2.28 4.39
CA TYR A 126 -4.58 -2.58 3.16
C TYR A 126 -6.10 -2.55 3.38
N TYR A 127 -6.61 -3.26 4.39
CA TYR A 127 -8.05 -3.28 4.68
C TYR A 127 -8.59 -1.93 5.15
N ALA A 128 -7.79 -1.16 5.90
CA ALA A 128 -8.12 0.20 6.26
C ALA A 128 -8.17 1.16 5.05
N THR A 129 -7.46 0.83 3.96
CA THR A 129 -7.56 1.56 2.69
C THR A 129 -8.90 1.27 2.01
N ASP A 130 -9.27 -0.01 1.91
CA ASP A 130 -10.45 -0.46 1.18
C ASP A 130 -11.76 -0.22 1.94
N GLY A 131 -11.69 -0.18 3.28
CA GLY A 131 -12.86 -0.04 4.14
C GLY A 131 -13.59 -1.33 4.43
N ASP A 132 -12.95 -2.47 4.23
CA ASP A 132 -13.47 -3.74 4.68
C ASP A 132 -13.37 -3.84 6.21
N LEU A 133 -14.46 -3.45 6.87
CA LEU A 133 -14.52 -3.35 8.33
C LEU A 133 -14.41 -4.71 9.02
N GLU A 134 -14.88 -5.78 8.37
CA GLU A 134 -14.80 -7.12 8.95
C GLU A 134 -13.36 -7.64 8.91
N ASP A 135 -12.66 -7.42 7.81
CA ASP A 135 -11.23 -7.76 7.71
C ASP A 135 -10.36 -6.84 8.59
N VAL A 136 -10.73 -5.55 8.77
CA VAL A 136 -10.08 -4.67 9.75
C VAL A 136 -10.24 -5.24 11.17
N LYS A 137 -11.46 -5.61 11.58
CA LYS A 137 -11.69 -6.24 12.91
C LYS A 137 -10.91 -7.54 13.06
N ALA A 138 -10.88 -8.38 12.02
CA ALA A 138 -10.18 -9.65 12.04
C ALA A 138 -8.66 -9.48 12.18
N GLU A 139 -8.07 -8.48 11.52
CA GLU A 139 -6.65 -8.14 11.68
C GLU A 139 -6.36 -7.51 13.04
N LEU A 140 -7.24 -6.65 13.57
CA LEU A 140 -7.11 -6.08 14.92
C LEU A 140 -7.14 -7.15 16.01
N ALA A 141 -7.98 -8.17 15.86
CA ALA A 141 -8.06 -9.30 16.80
C ALA A 141 -6.76 -10.11 16.92
N LYS A 142 -5.84 -9.97 15.96
CA LYS A 142 -4.52 -10.62 15.98
C LYS A 142 -3.49 -9.89 16.86
N GLY A 143 -3.85 -8.73 17.43
CA GLY A 143 -2.95 -7.92 18.24
C GLY A 143 -1.81 -7.31 17.41
N PRO A 144 -2.13 -6.47 16.40
CA PRO A 144 -1.12 -5.86 15.55
C PRO A 144 -0.18 -4.97 16.37
N ASP A 145 1.10 -4.95 15.97
CA ASP A 145 2.07 -4.07 16.59
C ASP A 145 1.78 -2.59 16.30
N ARG A 146 2.49 -1.71 17.02
CA ARG A 146 2.31 -0.27 16.89
C ARG A 146 2.58 0.24 15.47
N SER A 147 3.50 -0.39 14.75
CA SER A 147 3.88 0.02 13.40
C SER A 147 2.78 -0.30 12.38
N ALA A 148 2.11 -1.43 12.54
CA ALA A 148 0.93 -1.78 11.75
C ALA A 148 -0.24 -0.83 12.01
N LEU A 149 -0.49 -0.45 13.27
CA LEU A 149 -1.50 0.55 13.64
C LEU A 149 -1.21 1.93 13.03
N ASP A 150 0.02 2.44 13.18
CA ASP A 150 0.44 3.73 12.60
C ASP A 150 0.24 3.76 11.08
N ARG A 151 0.65 2.68 10.39
CA ARG A 151 0.44 2.53 8.94
C ARG A 151 -1.04 2.50 8.57
N ALA A 152 -1.86 1.81 9.34
CA ALA A 152 -3.29 1.69 9.08
C ALA A 152 -4.01 3.03 9.27
N VAL A 153 -3.69 3.79 10.31
CA VAL A 153 -4.22 5.16 10.51
C VAL A 153 -3.82 6.06 9.34
N GLY A 154 -2.56 6.01 8.91
CA GLY A 154 -2.10 6.78 7.76
C GLY A 154 -2.84 6.44 6.47
N ARG A 155 -3.12 5.16 6.23
CA ARG A 155 -3.91 4.69 5.06
C ARG A 155 -5.38 5.07 5.16
N ALA A 156 -6.01 4.85 6.32
CA ALA A 156 -7.39 5.27 6.56
C ALA A 156 -7.55 6.78 6.29
N ALA A 157 -6.60 7.60 6.74
CA ALA A 157 -6.59 9.04 6.45
C ALA A 157 -6.41 9.34 4.95
N GLN A 158 -5.46 8.68 4.30
CA GLN A 158 -5.20 8.89 2.87
C GLN A 158 -6.47 8.67 2.02
N TYR A 159 -7.28 7.68 2.37
CA TYR A 159 -8.52 7.30 1.68
C TYR A 159 -9.79 7.81 2.37
N ASP A 160 -9.64 8.67 3.38
CA ASP A 160 -10.73 9.32 4.10
C ASP A 160 -11.76 8.36 4.72
N ASN A 161 -11.26 7.22 5.22
CA ASN A 161 -12.06 6.12 5.71
C ASN A 161 -12.35 6.25 7.21
N ALA A 162 -13.38 7.03 7.54
CA ALA A 162 -13.77 7.29 8.92
C ALA A 162 -14.19 6.01 9.69
N PRO A 163 -14.98 5.08 9.12
CA PRO A 163 -15.34 3.85 9.83
C PRO A 163 -14.15 2.94 10.15
N ALA A 164 -13.16 2.84 9.26
CA ALA A 164 -11.93 2.11 9.57
C ALA A 164 -11.13 2.82 10.68
N LEU A 165 -11.02 4.15 10.62
CA LEU A 165 -10.37 4.93 11.68
C LEU A 165 -11.01 4.68 13.04
N ALA A 166 -12.34 4.65 13.13
CA ALA A 166 -13.06 4.38 14.37
C ALA A 166 -12.59 3.09 15.03
N LEU A 167 -12.53 2.00 14.27
CA LEU A 167 -12.06 0.69 14.75
C LEU A 167 -10.60 0.71 15.17
N LEU A 168 -9.74 1.39 14.40
CA LEU A 168 -8.31 1.51 14.72
C LEU A 168 -8.09 2.24 16.05
N LEU A 169 -8.80 3.35 16.27
CA LEU A 169 -8.71 4.13 17.50
C LEU A 169 -9.29 3.36 18.71
N GLU A 170 -10.38 2.61 18.53
CA GLU A 170 -10.92 1.71 19.57
C GLU A 170 -9.92 0.61 19.97
N ALA A 171 -9.10 0.15 19.02
CA ALA A 171 -8.03 -0.80 19.27
C ALA A 171 -6.73 -0.18 19.83
N GLY A 172 -6.76 1.11 20.22
CA GLY A 172 -5.63 1.80 20.83
C GLY A 172 -4.62 2.39 19.85
N ALA A 173 -4.97 2.50 18.56
CA ALA A 173 -4.22 3.37 17.67
C ALA A 173 -4.33 4.83 18.11
N ASP A 174 -3.35 5.64 17.74
CA ASP A 174 -3.45 7.09 17.83
C ASP A 174 -2.84 7.73 16.57
N MET A 175 -2.78 9.06 16.53
CA MET A 175 -2.41 9.83 15.35
C MET A 175 -0.96 10.33 15.35
N ARG A 176 -0.12 9.84 16.27
CA ARG A 176 1.26 10.33 16.45
C ARG A 176 2.24 9.84 15.40
N ASP A 177 1.92 8.77 14.68
CA ASP A 177 2.80 8.12 13.69
C ASP A 177 4.21 7.88 14.26
N SER A 178 4.25 7.41 15.51
CA SER A 178 5.46 7.36 16.35
C SER A 178 6.56 6.45 15.80
N THR A 179 6.18 5.46 14.98
CA THR A 179 7.12 4.51 14.38
C THR A 179 7.85 5.07 13.15
N ARG A 180 7.45 6.23 12.62
CA ARG A 180 8.22 6.94 11.59
C ARG A 180 9.22 7.92 12.20
N PRO A 181 10.33 8.23 11.48
CA PRO A 181 11.23 9.30 11.86
C PRO A 181 10.47 10.62 11.98
N GLU A 182 10.79 11.41 13.00
CA GLU A 182 10.10 12.68 13.31
C GLU A 182 10.03 13.62 12.11
N ALA A 183 11.09 13.66 11.29
CA ALA A 183 11.15 14.40 10.04
C ALA A 183 10.00 14.10 9.06
N HIS A 184 9.45 12.89 9.09
CA HIS A 184 8.42 12.40 8.15
C HIS A 184 7.03 12.28 8.78
N ARG A 185 6.88 12.55 10.07
CA ARG A 185 5.58 12.51 10.74
C ARG A 185 4.70 13.65 10.23
N ARG A 186 3.44 13.35 9.94
CA ARG A 186 2.41 14.33 9.58
C ARG A 186 1.10 13.94 10.24
N CYS A 187 0.39 14.94 10.74
CA CYS A 187 -0.93 14.78 11.30
C CYS A 187 -1.90 14.17 10.26
N PRO A 188 -2.47 12.98 10.51
CA PRO A 188 -3.39 12.30 9.58
C PRO A 188 -4.67 13.10 9.29
N LEU A 189 -5.07 14.01 10.20
CA LEU A 189 -6.27 14.84 10.05
C LEU A 189 -6.17 15.91 8.96
N LEU A 190 -4.96 16.24 8.49
CA LEU A 190 -4.78 17.36 7.59
C LEU A 190 -5.44 17.09 6.22
N GLY A 191 -6.40 17.96 5.88
CA GLY A 191 -7.13 17.91 4.61
C GLY A 191 -8.08 16.72 4.46
N ARG A 192 -8.62 16.20 5.58
CA ARG A 192 -9.63 15.13 5.59
C ARG A 192 -11.06 15.69 5.61
N SER A 193 -12.06 14.84 5.34
CA SER A 193 -13.46 15.25 5.41
C SER A 193 -13.90 15.55 6.84
N TYR A 194 -15.06 16.22 6.95
CA TYR A 194 -15.73 16.46 8.21
C TYR A 194 -15.93 15.16 9.02
N GLU A 195 -16.41 14.07 8.39
CA GLU A 195 -16.70 12.81 9.09
C GLU A 195 -15.44 12.15 9.64
N PHE A 196 -14.33 12.19 8.90
CA PHE A 196 -13.06 11.65 9.35
C PHE A 196 -12.51 12.45 10.55
N VAL A 197 -12.53 13.79 10.45
CA VAL A 197 -12.11 14.68 11.54
C VAL A 197 -13.00 14.46 12.76
N LYS A 198 -14.32 14.43 12.59
CA LYS A 198 -15.26 14.18 13.67
C LYS A 198 -15.01 12.85 14.37
N THR A 199 -14.82 11.78 13.61
CA THR A 199 -14.55 10.44 14.15
C THR A 199 -13.32 10.40 15.05
N ALA A 200 -12.26 11.12 14.65
CA ALA A 200 -11.05 11.23 15.44
C ALA A 200 -11.28 12.01 16.75
N LEU A 201 -11.95 13.16 16.64
CA LEU A 201 -12.18 14.05 17.79
C LEU A 201 -13.17 13.45 18.80
N ASP A 202 -14.20 12.74 18.33
CA ASP A 202 -15.14 11.99 19.18
C ASP A 202 -14.41 10.93 20.03
N ARG A 203 -13.24 10.47 19.59
CA ARG A 203 -12.39 9.50 20.30
C ARG A 203 -11.24 10.15 21.05
N GLY A 204 -11.31 11.47 21.27
CA GLY A 204 -10.39 12.19 22.15
C GLY A 204 -9.05 12.55 21.52
N ILE A 205 -8.90 12.47 20.19
CA ILE A 205 -7.72 12.99 19.52
C ILE A 205 -7.66 14.51 19.75
N LYS A 206 -6.48 14.97 20.19
CA LYS A 206 -6.16 16.36 20.52
C LYS A 206 -4.92 16.82 19.75
N PRO A 207 -4.58 18.12 19.74
CA PRO A 207 -3.43 18.63 19.00
C PRO A 207 -2.10 17.91 19.32
N ASP A 208 -1.87 17.53 20.58
CA ASP A 208 -0.67 16.82 21.04
C ASP A 208 -0.56 15.39 20.48
N ALA A 209 -1.68 14.80 20.07
CA ALA A 209 -1.72 13.50 19.40
C ALA A 209 -1.49 13.60 17.89
N CYS A 210 -1.26 14.80 17.33
CA CYS A 210 -1.14 15.01 15.89
C CYS A 210 0.15 15.81 15.53
N PRO A 211 1.20 15.15 15.04
CA PRO A 211 2.49 15.79 14.80
C PRO A 211 2.37 16.78 13.64
N ARG A 212 2.87 18.01 13.84
CA ARG A 212 2.75 19.10 12.86
C ARG A 212 1.28 19.40 12.51
N GLY A 213 0.38 19.20 13.46
CA GLY A 213 -1.05 19.38 13.32
C GLY A 213 -1.54 20.78 13.65
N GLU A 214 -0.66 21.70 14.04
CA GLU A 214 -1.00 23.04 14.50
C GLU A 214 -1.78 23.81 13.42
N ALA A 215 -1.39 23.62 12.16
CA ALA A 215 -2.02 24.23 10.99
C ALA A 215 -3.27 23.49 10.49
N ALA A 216 -3.90 22.59 11.27
CA ALA A 216 -5.08 21.83 10.80
C ALA A 216 -6.25 22.72 10.39
N VAL A 217 -6.54 23.78 11.16
CA VAL A 217 -7.58 24.77 10.82
C VAL A 217 -7.23 25.48 9.51
N TRP A 218 -5.97 25.90 9.36
CA TRP A 218 -5.49 26.54 8.15
C TRP A 218 -5.61 25.63 6.92
N GLU A 219 -5.19 24.37 7.04
CA GLU A 219 -5.26 23.37 5.96
C GLU A 219 -6.71 23.12 5.52
N ALA A 220 -7.65 23.01 6.48
CA ALA A 220 -9.07 22.84 6.20
C ALA A 220 -9.63 24.02 5.38
N VAL A 221 -9.26 25.26 5.73
CA VAL A 221 -9.72 26.45 4.98
C VAL A 221 -9.03 26.56 3.61
N ARG A 222 -7.74 26.27 3.53
CA ARG A 222 -6.96 26.36 2.28
C ARG A 222 -7.49 25.39 1.23
N HIS A 223 -7.64 24.12 1.62
CA HIS A 223 -7.96 23.03 0.69
C HIS A 223 -9.45 22.70 0.60
N GLY A 224 -10.26 23.21 1.53
CA GLY A 224 -11.70 23.06 1.47
C GLY A 224 -12.31 23.59 0.17
N LYS A 225 -13.49 23.05 -0.17
CA LYS A 225 -14.23 23.39 -1.39
C LYS A 225 -15.55 24.10 -1.12
N ASN A 226 -16.12 23.94 0.08
CA ASN A 226 -17.45 24.43 0.45
C ASN A 226 -17.39 25.18 1.79
N ASP A 227 -17.88 26.41 1.82
CA ASP A 227 -17.92 27.26 3.02
C ASP A 227 -18.65 26.59 4.20
N GLU A 228 -19.78 25.93 3.95
CA GLU A 228 -20.55 25.33 5.03
C GLU A 228 -19.84 24.14 5.68
N GLU A 229 -19.29 23.25 4.86
CA GLU A 229 -18.57 22.07 5.36
C GLU A 229 -17.29 22.48 6.07
N VAL A 230 -16.55 23.44 5.50
CA VAL A 230 -15.34 23.97 6.13
C VAL A 230 -15.67 24.65 7.45
N ALA A 231 -16.73 25.47 7.53
CA ALA A 231 -17.14 26.10 8.78
C ALA A 231 -17.44 25.08 9.89
N LYS A 232 -18.09 23.95 9.54
CA LYS A 232 -18.34 22.84 10.47
C LYS A 232 -17.03 22.22 10.95
N THR A 233 -16.12 21.88 10.04
CA THR A 233 -14.81 21.29 10.38
C THR A 233 -13.95 22.25 11.21
N VAL A 234 -13.91 23.54 10.86
CA VAL A 234 -13.18 24.57 11.60
C VAL A 234 -13.71 24.72 13.02
N SER A 235 -15.03 24.83 13.18
CA SER A 235 -15.66 24.92 14.51
C SER A 235 -15.32 23.71 15.37
N LEU A 236 -15.30 22.52 14.76
CA LEU A 236 -15.00 21.27 15.44
C LEU A 236 -13.53 21.19 15.88
N LEU A 237 -12.59 21.54 15.00
CA LEU A 237 -11.16 21.58 15.32
C LEU A 237 -10.85 22.61 16.42
N ILE A 238 -11.38 23.82 16.31
CA ILE A 238 -11.21 24.87 17.32
C ILE A 238 -11.78 24.41 18.67
N GLY A 239 -12.99 23.85 18.67
CA GLY A 239 -13.63 23.34 19.89
C GLY A 239 -12.84 22.21 20.57
N ALA A 240 -12.04 21.48 19.80
CA ALA A 240 -11.14 20.44 20.32
C ALA A 240 -9.72 20.95 20.66
N GLY A 241 -9.49 22.26 20.57
CA GLY A 241 -8.26 22.93 21.02
C GLY A 241 -7.23 23.22 19.93
N TRP A 242 -7.56 23.07 18.64
CA TRP A 242 -6.66 23.49 17.56
C TRP A 242 -6.63 25.00 17.40
N SER A 243 -5.45 25.54 17.09
CA SER A 243 -5.25 26.97 16.91
C SER A 243 -5.93 27.49 15.63
N ALA A 244 -6.72 28.54 15.78
CA ALA A 244 -7.29 29.30 14.66
C ALA A 244 -6.29 30.24 13.98
N SER A 245 -5.14 30.51 14.61
CA SER A 245 -4.14 31.48 14.15
C SER A 245 -2.88 30.85 13.56
N ALA A 246 -2.72 29.53 13.69
CA ALA A 246 -1.59 28.83 13.09
C ALA A 246 -1.56 28.98 11.57
N VAL A 247 -0.37 29.12 11.01
CA VAL A 247 -0.12 29.26 9.58
C VAL A 247 0.81 28.17 9.08
N SER A 248 0.75 27.87 7.78
CA SER A 248 1.72 26.98 7.15
C SER A 248 3.09 27.64 7.06
N ALA A 249 4.16 26.86 7.18
CA ALA A 249 5.52 27.34 6.96
C ALA A 249 5.74 27.89 5.53
N SER A 250 4.94 27.45 4.55
CA SER A 250 5.05 27.82 3.14
C SER A 250 4.13 28.95 2.69
N ASP A 251 3.17 29.38 3.51
CA ASP A 251 2.19 30.42 3.17
C ASP A 251 1.86 31.26 4.41
N ARG A 252 2.19 32.55 4.36
CA ARG A 252 2.03 33.48 5.49
C ARG A 252 0.60 33.98 5.68
N ARG A 253 -0.31 33.71 4.74
CA ARG A 253 -1.72 34.12 4.87
C ARG A 253 -2.38 33.32 5.98
N SER A 254 -3.13 34.00 6.84
CA SER A 254 -3.92 33.34 7.88
C SER A 254 -5.13 32.60 7.29
N ALA A 255 -5.74 31.71 8.08
CA ALA A 255 -7.01 31.08 7.71
C ALA A 255 -8.10 32.14 7.43
N LYS A 256 -8.10 33.27 8.16
CA LYS A 256 -9.03 34.39 7.94
C LYS A 256 -8.80 35.07 6.60
N ASP A 257 -7.55 35.35 6.23
CA ASP A 257 -7.21 35.97 4.94
C ASP A 257 -7.70 35.09 3.77
N ILE A 258 -7.50 33.77 3.89
CA ILE A 258 -7.94 32.81 2.87
C ILE A 258 -9.47 32.75 2.81
N ALA A 259 -10.16 32.65 3.95
CA ALA A 259 -11.62 32.62 3.99
C ALA A 259 -12.24 33.91 3.42
N ALA A 260 -11.66 35.08 3.74
CA ALA A 260 -12.07 36.37 3.19
C ALA A 260 -11.88 36.42 1.67
N GLN A 261 -10.72 35.97 1.16
CA GLN A 261 -10.46 35.88 -0.28
C GLN A 261 -11.47 34.98 -1.00
N LYS A 262 -11.87 33.86 -0.38
CA LYS A 262 -12.88 32.95 -0.91
C LYS A 262 -14.33 33.42 -0.70
N LYS A 263 -14.54 34.55 -0.01
CA LYS A 263 -15.86 35.09 0.38
C LYS A 263 -16.68 34.12 1.24
N TRP A 264 -16.01 33.37 2.10
CA TRP A 264 -16.58 32.34 2.96
C TRP A 264 -17.04 32.90 4.31
N GLN A 265 -18.29 33.37 4.36
CA GLN A 265 -18.84 34.07 5.52
C GLN A 265 -19.07 33.14 6.71
N LYS A 266 -19.51 31.90 6.47
CA LYS A 266 -19.74 30.94 7.57
C LYS A 266 -18.42 30.54 8.22
N THR A 267 -17.39 30.32 7.40
CA THR A 267 -16.04 29.99 7.88
C THR A 267 -15.41 31.15 8.65
N LEU A 268 -15.57 32.40 8.19
CA LEU A 268 -15.11 33.57 8.94
C LEU A 268 -15.77 33.65 10.32
N ALA A 269 -17.09 33.48 10.40
CA ALA A 269 -17.80 33.46 11.67
C ALA A 269 -17.31 32.33 12.60
N ALA A 270 -17.02 31.14 12.07
CA ALA A 270 -16.44 30.03 12.83
C ALA A 270 -15.03 30.35 13.36
N LEU A 271 -14.19 31.01 12.56
CA LEU A 271 -12.84 31.44 12.96
C LEU A 271 -12.87 32.54 14.03
N ASP A 272 -13.86 33.43 14.00
CA ASP A 272 -14.03 34.51 14.99
C ASP A 272 -14.62 33.99 16.32
N GLY A 273 -15.52 33.01 16.27
CA GLY A 273 -16.09 32.37 17.45
C GLY A 273 -15.07 31.62 18.33
N GLY A 274 -13.93 31.23 17.76
CA GLY A 274 -12.84 30.54 18.44
C GLY A 274 -11.77 31.41 19.08
N ALA A 275 -11.84 32.73 18.93
CA ALA A 275 -10.80 33.66 19.39
C ALA A 275 -11.03 34.19 20.82
N LYS A 276 -11.75 33.45 21.67
CA LYS A 276 -12.00 33.81 23.08
C LYS A 276 -11.12 33.02 24.03
#